data_AF-A0A2I0WPQ9-F1
#
_entry.id   AF-A0A2I0WPQ9-F1
#
_cell.length_a   1.000
_cell.length_b   1.000
_cell.length_c   1.000
_cell.angle_alpha   90.00
_cell.angle_beta   90.00
_cell.angle_gamma   90.00
#
_symmetry.space_group_name_H-M   'P 1'
#
loop_
_entity.id
_entity.type
_entity.pdbx_description
1 polymer ?
#
loop_
_entity_poly.entity_id
_entity_poly.type
_entity_poly.pdbx_seq_one_letter_code
_entity_poly.pdbx_strand_id
1 'polypeptide(L)'
;MPLVMSGKTIYDIGFTSEVIRKHVSIKEAVLPFEKFQGCDVLLGPEMRSTGEVMGVDFNFHVAFAKAQIAAVDGRQLRRMALACKIPLITTVSEALATVKALRSLKHSSSKMLALHDYFHPVEEELDL
;
A
#
# COMPACT_ATOMS: atom_id res chain seq x y z
N MET A 1 8.30 -17.34 -3.88
CA MET A 1 8.39 -17.26 -5.36
C MET A 1 7.12 -17.87 -5.93
N PRO A 2 6.46 -17.26 -6.94
CA PRO A 2 5.29 -17.85 -7.59
C PRO A 2 5.61 -19.23 -8.18
N LEU A 3 4.70 -20.20 -8.07
CA LEU A 3 4.93 -21.60 -8.47
C LEU A 3 5.40 -21.77 -9.93
N VAL A 4 4.89 -20.91 -10.82
CA VAL A 4 5.31 -20.86 -12.23
C VAL A 4 6.77 -20.41 -12.36
N MET A 5 7.17 -19.38 -11.62
CA MET A 5 8.55 -18.88 -11.64
C MET A 5 9.53 -19.91 -11.02
N SER A 6 9.04 -20.80 -10.15
CA SER A 6 9.81 -21.92 -9.60
C SER A 6 9.86 -23.16 -10.50
N GLY A 7 9.39 -23.07 -11.75
CA GLY A 7 9.53 -24.12 -12.77
C GLY A 7 8.34 -25.06 -12.93
N LYS A 8 7.23 -24.85 -12.21
CA LYS A 8 5.99 -25.62 -12.46
C LYS A 8 5.23 -25.08 -13.66
N THR A 9 4.67 -25.98 -14.47
CA THR A 9 3.85 -25.59 -15.63
C THR A 9 2.44 -25.17 -15.19
N ILE A 10 1.71 -24.49 -16.09
CA ILE A 10 0.30 -24.15 -15.87
C ILE A 10 -0.58 -25.41 -15.70
N TYR A 11 -0.20 -26.52 -16.34
CA TYR A 11 -0.85 -27.82 -16.19
C TYR A 11 -0.65 -28.40 -14.77
N ASP A 12 0.57 -28.30 -14.24
CA ASP A 12 0.91 -28.82 -12.89
C ASP A 12 0.15 -28.10 -11.77
N ILE A 13 -0.28 -26.85 -12.01
CA ILE A 13 -1.03 -26.04 -11.04
C ILE A 13 -2.55 -26.09 -11.25
N GLY A 14 -3.03 -26.81 -12.27
CA GLY A 14 -4.46 -26.97 -12.55
C GLY A 14 -5.18 -25.68 -12.97
N PHE A 15 -4.45 -24.65 -13.43
CA PHE A 15 -5.03 -23.37 -13.89
C PHE A 15 -5.08 -23.33 -15.43
N THR A 16 -5.76 -24.29 -16.03
CA THR A 16 -5.72 -24.51 -17.50
C THR A 16 -6.81 -23.75 -18.26
N SER A 17 -7.73 -23.08 -17.57
CA SER A 17 -8.84 -22.36 -18.17
C SER A 17 -8.90 -20.91 -17.68
N GLU A 18 -9.38 -20.03 -18.55
CA GLU A 18 -9.62 -18.63 -18.21
C GLU A 18 -10.77 -18.49 -17.23
N VAL A 19 -10.57 -17.68 -16.19
CA VAL A 19 -11.61 -17.39 -15.19
C VAL A 19 -12.45 -16.22 -15.68
N ILE A 20 -13.62 -16.53 -16.25
CA ILE A 20 -14.60 -15.52 -16.65
C ILE A 20 -15.47 -15.15 -15.43
N ARG A 21 -15.37 -13.90 -14.98
CA ARG A 21 -16.18 -13.40 -13.87
C ARG A 21 -17.52 -12.85 -14.35
N LYS A 22 -18.56 -13.01 -13.52
CA LYS A 22 -19.92 -12.51 -13.80
C LYS A 22 -20.10 -11.01 -13.50
N HIS A 23 -19.17 -10.41 -12.79
CA HIS A 23 -19.20 -9.00 -12.43
C HIS A 23 -18.21 -8.19 -13.28
N VAL A 24 -18.46 -6.90 -13.39
CA VAL A 24 -17.58 -5.92 -14.00
C VAL A 24 -16.60 -5.40 -12.95
N SER A 25 -15.35 -5.27 -13.37
CA SER A 25 -14.23 -4.78 -12.57
C SER A 25 -13.59 -3.61 -13.30
N ILE A 26 -13.66 -2.41 -12.72
CA ILE A 26 -13.11 -1.19 -13.33
C ILE A 26 -11.95 -0.70 -12.48
N LYS A 27 -10.79 -0.54 -13.12
CA LYS A 27 -9.58 0.01 -12.52
C LYS A 27 -9.45 1.49 -12.90
N GLU A 28 -9.36 2.35 -11.91
CA GLU A 28 -9.19 3.79 -12.08
C GLU A 28 -7.86 4.26 -11.48
N ALA A 29 -7.17 5.15 -12.18
CA ALA A 29 -5.85 5.66 -11.77
C ALA A 29 -5.97 6.86 -10.82
N VAL A 30 -5.05 6.95 -9.85
CA VAL A 30 -4.94 8.07 -8.91
C VAL A 30 -3.74 8.94 -9.30
N LEU A 31 -4.02 10.10 -9.90
CA LEU A 31 -3.02 11.05 -10.37
C LEU A 31 -2.67 12.08 -9.27
N PRO A 32 -1.38 12.42 -9.08
CA PRO A 32 -0.91 13.30 -8.00
C PRO A 32 -0.86 14.79 -8.40
N PHE A 33 -1.72 15.26 -9.31
CA PHE A 33 -1.58 16.60 -9.91
C PHE A 33 -1.55 17.75 -8.90
N GLU A 34 -2.34 17.66 -7.83
CA GLU A 34 -2.40 18.69 -6.80
C GLU A 34 -1.13 18.78 -5.93
N LYS A 35 -0.27 17.74 -5.95
CA LYS A 35 1.02 17.78 -5.24
C LYS A 35 2.08 18.58 -6.01
N PHE A 36 1.88 18.83 -7.30
CA PHE A 36 2.83 19.50 -8.17
C PHE A 36 2.15 20.69 -8.85
N GLN A 37 2.00 21.80 -8.12
CA GLN A 37 1.44 23.04 -8.65
C GLN A 37 2.29 23.53 -9.83
N GLY A 38 1.65 23.82 -10.96
CA GLY A 38 2.32 24.23 -12.21
C GLY A 38 2.72 23.09 -13.16
N CYS A 39 2.49 21.83 -12.77
CA CYS A 39 2.65 20.69 -13.67
C CYS A 39 1.44 20.57 -14.61
N ASP A 40 1.70 20.19 -15.85
CA ASP A 40 0.66 19.96 -16.85
C ASP A 40 -0.21 18.76 -16.45
N VAL A 41 -1.53 19.01 -16.38
CA VAL A 41 -2.59 18.07 -15.96
C VAL A 41 -3.05 17.15 -17.11
N LEU A 42 -2.32 17.14 -18.22
CA LEU A 42 -2.61 16.29 -19.37
C LEU A 42 -2.11 14.85 -19.20
N LEU A 43 -2.89 13.93 -19.73
CA LEU A 43 -2.46 12.54 -19.94
C LEU A 43 -1.53 12.50 -21.15
N GLY A 44 -0.42 11.77 -21.02
CA GLY A 44 0.57 11.61 -22.07
C GLY A 44 1.03 10.15 -22.18
N PRO A 45 2.02 9.89 -23.06
CA PRO A 45 2.63 8.56 -23.19
C PRO A 45 3.40 8.13 -21.92
N GLU A 46 3.73 9.09 -21.05
CA GLU A 46 4.38 8.85 -19.77
C GLU A 46 3.36 8.56 -18.67
N MET A 47 3.55 7.47 -17.93
CA MET A 47 2.70 7.11 -16.80
C MET A 47 2.96 8.03 -15.60
N ARG A 48 1.96 8.83 -15.22
CA ARG A 48 2.03 9.77 -14.08
C ARG A 48 1.20 9.38 -12.87
N SER A 49 0.50 8.25 -12.90
CA SER A 49 -0.33 7.78 -11.79
C SER A 49 0.50 7.23 -10.64
N THR A 50 0.14 7.57 -9.41
CA THR A 50 0.82 7.11 -8.18
C THR A 50 0.08 5.99 -7.44
N GLY A 51 -1.11 5.64 -7.90
CA GLY A 51 -1.91 4.57 -7.32
C GLY A 51 -3.11 4.23 -8.19
N GLU A 52 -3.90 3.27 -7.72
CA GLU A 52 -5.08 2.75 -8.40
C GLU A 52 -6.17 2.39 -7.40
N VAL A 53 -7.42 2.45 -7.85
CA VAL A 53 -8.59 1.95 -7.13
C VAL A 53 -9.41 1.06 -8.05
N MET A 54 -10.23 0.19 -7.46
CA MET A 54 -11.03 -0.76 -8.19
C MET A 54 -12.50 -0.65 -7.77
N GLY A 55 -13.38 -0.38 -8.74
CA GLY A 55 -14.82 -0.46 -8.57
C GLY A 55 -15.33 -1.79 -9.10
N VAL A 56 -16.08 -2.53 -8.28
CA VAL A 56 -16.64 -3.83 -8.65
C VAL A 56 -18.15 -3.83 -8.47
N ASP A 57 -18.86 -4.23 -9.54
CA ASP A 57 -20.31 -4.39 -9.53
C ASP A 57 -20.78 -5.30 -10.69
N PHE A 58 -22.00 -5.82 -10.62
CA PHE A 58 -22.60 -6.54 -11.75
C PHE A 58 -23.04 -5.59 -12.88
N ASN A 59 -23.32 -4.32 -12.56
CA ASN A 59 -23.62 -3.29 -13.54
C ASN A 59 -22.38 -2.41 -13.83
N PHE A 60 -22.04 -2.26 -15.11
CA PHE A 60 -20.89 -1.47 -15.55
C PHE A 60 -20.90 -0.02 -15.02
N HIS A 61 -22.03 0.67 -15.11
CA HIS A 61 -22.13 2.08 -14.72
C HIS A 61 -21.94 2.25 -13.22
N VAL A 62 -22.44 1.30 -12.43
CA VAL A 62 -22.27 1.29 -10.98
C VAL A 62 -20.82 0.98 -10.61
N ALA A 63 -20.19 0.00 -11.27
CA ALA A 63 -18.77 -0.29 -11.09
C ALA A 63 -17.90 0.94 -11.42
N PHE A 64 -18.26 1.70 -12.45
CA PHE A 64 -17.50 2.87 -12.89
C PHE A 64 -17.65 4.00 -11.88
N ALA A 65 -18.88 4.28 -11.43
CA ALA A 65 -19.14 5.26 -10.40
C ALA A 65 -18.42 4.92 -9.08
N LYS A 66 -18.41 3.64 -8.67
CA LYS A 66 -17.65 3.17 -7.51
C LYS A 66 -16.15 3.44 -7.65
N ALA A 67 -15.57 3.15 -8.81
CA ALA A 67 -14.14 3.39 -9.05
C ALA A 67 -13.80 4.89 -8.97
N GLN A 68 -14.62 5.75 -9.57
CA GLN A 68 -14.41 7.20 -9.53
C GLN A 68 -14.57 7.78 -8.12
N ILE A 69 -15.60 7.37 -7.38
CA ILE A 69 -15.82 7.81 -5.99
C ILE A 69 -14.65 7.36 -5.10
N ALA A 70 -14.21 6.11 -5.22
CA ALA A 70 -13.10 5.59 -4.42
C ALA A 70 -11.78 6.36 -4.67
N ALA A 71 -11.52 6.79 -5.91
CA ALA A 71 -10.34 7.57 -6.26
C ALA A 71 -10.33 8.95 -5.56
N VAL A 72 -11.50 9.57 -5.44
CA VAL A 72 -11.68 10.86 -4.76
C VAL A 72 -11.67 10.69 -3.24
N ASP A 73 -12.45 9.75 -2.72
CA ASP A 73 -12.64 9.54 -1.28
C ASP A 73 -11.33 9.14 -0.58
N GLY A 74 -10.57 8.21 -1.17
CA GLY A 74 -9.26 7.83 -0.65
C GLY A 74 -8.25 8.98 -0.62
N ARG A 75 -8.38 10.00 -1.49
CA ARG A 75 -7.57 11.24 -1.39
C ARG A 75 -8.06 12.12 -0.25
N GLN A 76 -9.36 12.36 -0.16
CA GLN A 76 -9.94 13.27 0.85
C GLN A 76 -9.74 12.76 2.27
N LEU A 77 -9.95 11.47 2.53
CA LEU A 77 -9.71 10.86 3.85
C LEU A 77 -8.27 11.05 4.31
N ARG A 78 -7.29 10.85 3.42
CA ARG A 78 -5.86 11.02 3.74
C ARG A 78 -5.50 12.48 4.02
N ARG A 79 -6.04 13.42 3.24
CA ARG A 79 -5.84 14.86 3.47
C ARG A 79 -6.48 15.32 4.77
N MET A 80 -7.71 14.89 5.03
CA MET A 80 -8.45 15.26 6.23
C MET A 80 -7.75 14.74 7.49
N ALA A 81 -7.29 13.49 7.49
CA ALA A 81 -6.54 12.95 8.63
C ALA A 81 -5.25 13.75 8.89
N LEU A 82 -4.49 14.13 7.85
CA LEU A 82 -3.31 15.00 8.00
C LEU A 82 -3.69 16.39 8.53
N ALA A 83 -4.76 17.00 8.02
CA ALA A 83 -5.25 18.31 8.48
C ALA A 83 -5.67 18.27 9.95
N CYS A 84 -6.35 17.20 10.36
CA CYS A 84 -6.76 16.96 11.74
C CYS A 84 -5.62 16.47 12.65
N LYS A 85 -4.39 16.34 12.13
CA LYS A 85 -3.23 15.76 12.83
C LYS A 85 -3.50 14.37 13.42
N ILE A 86 -4.36 13.60 12.76
CA ILE A 86 -4.64 12.21 13.09
C ILE A 86 -3.56 11.36 12.42
N PRO A 87 -2.83 10.52 13.17
CA PRO A 87 -1.86 9.59 12.60
C PRO A 87 -2.52 8.69 11.54
N LEU A 88 -1.90 8.60 10.36
CA LEU A 88 -2.44 7.89 9.22
C LEU A 88 -1.54 6.71 8.86
N ILE A 89 -2.16 5.53 8.67
CA ILE A 89 -1.48 4.31 8.24
C ILE A 89 -2.15 3.86 6.95
N THR A 90 -1.35 3.68 5.88
CA THR A 90 -1.89 3.37 4.54
C THR A 90 -1.66 1.93 4.11
N THR A 91 -0.87 1.18 4.87
CA THR A 91 -0.55 -0.21 4.57
C THR A 91 -1.00 -1.14 5.70
N VAL A 92 -1.45 -2.35 5.35
CA VAL A 92 -1.86 -3.35 6.34
C VAL A 92 -0.68 -3.79 7.21
N SER A 93 0.50 -3.92 6.62
CA SER A 93 1.73 -4.29 7.32
C SER A 93 2.10 -3.29 8.42
N GLU A 94 2.04 -1.99 8.11
CA GLU A 94 2.25 -0.94 9.12
C GLU A 94 1.14 -0.95 10.16
N ALA A 95 -0.13 -1.15 9.77
CA ALA A 95 -1.24 -1.17 10.72
C ALA A 95 -1.05 -2.28 11.76
N LEU A 96 -0.64 -3.47 11.31
CA LEU A 96 -0.29 -4.58 12.20
C LEU A 96 0.91 -4.25 13.09
N ALA A 97 1.95 -3.61 12.55
CA ALA A 97 3.12 -3.19 13.32
C ALA A 97 2.74 -2.18 14.41
N THR A 98 1.93 -1.18 14.09
CA THR A 98 1.43 -0.19 15.05
C THR A 98 0.58 -0.83 16.13
N VAL A 99 -0.32 -1.76 15.78
CA VAL A 99 -1.12 -2.50 16.78
C VAL A 99 -0.23 -3.30 17.73
N LYS A 100 0.80 -3.98 17.21
CA LYS A 100 1.78 -4.70 18.04
C LYS A 100 2.56 -3.75 18.96
N ALA A 101 3.00 -2.60 18.43
CA ALA A 101 3.69 -1.58 19.21
C ALA A 101 2.82 -1.01 20.33
N LEU A 102 1.57 -0.65 20.04
CA LEU A 102 0.60 -0.17 21.04
C LEU A 102 0.32 -1.21 22.12
N ARG A 103 0.24 -2.50 21.75
CA ARG A 103 0.09 -3.59 22.72
C ARG A 103 1.32 -3.70 23.62
N SER A 104 2.53 -3.63 23.06
CA SER A 104 3.78 -3.65 23.83
C SER A 104 3.87 -2.46 24.80
N LEU A 105 3.48 -1.26 24.35
CA LEU A 105 3.44 -0.05 25.16
C LEU A 105 2.44 -0.11 26.32
N LYS A 106 1.33 -0.86 26.18
CA LYS A 106 0.38 -1.06 27.28
C LYS A 106 0.93 -1.96 28.40
N HIS A 107 1.87 -2.84 28.10
CA HIS A 107 2.39 -3.84 29.04
C HIS A 107 3.79 -3.50 29.57
N SER A 108 4.46 -2.46 29.07
CA SER A 108 5.81 -2.09 29.48
C SER A 108 6.01 -0.58 29.43
N SER A 109 6.62 0.02 30.47
CA SER A 109 7.06 1.41 30.40
C SER A 109 8.35 1.47 29.58
N SER A 110 8.29 2.04 28.38
CA SER A 110 9.45 2.13 27.50
C SER A 110 10.47 3.13 28.04
N LYS A 111 11.74 2.72 28.12
CA LYS A 111 12.88 3.60 28.41
C LYS A 111 13.37 4.18 27.10
N MET A 112 13.47 5.50 27.00
CA MET A 112 14.07 6.17 25.85
C MET A 112 15.59 6.09 25.98
N LEU A 113 16.26 5.50 24.99
CA LEU A 113 17.71 5.39 24.91
C LEU A 113 18.22 6.17 23.70
N ALA A 114 19.44 6.70 23.78
CA ALA A 114 20.06 7.36 22.63
C ALA A 114 20.54 6.30 21.62
N LEU A 115 20.57 6.66 20.33
CA LEU A 115 20.93 5.70 19.28
C LEU A 115 22.34 5.11 19.47
N HIS A 116 23.28 5.89 20.01
CA HIS A 116 24.64 5.44 20.28
C HIS A 116 24.73 4.46 21.45
N ASP A 117 23.77 4.46 22.39
CA ASP A 117 23.73 3.51 23.50
C ASP A 117 23.47 2.06 23.02
N TYR A 118 23.01 1.89 21.78
CA TYR A 118 22.79 0.57 21.17
C TYR A 118 24.04 -0.03 20.53
N PHE A 119 25.08 0.77 20.28
CA PHE A 119 26.30 0.33 19.61
C PHE A 119 27.46 0.34 20.61
N HIS A 120 27.70 -0.81 21.25
CA HIS A 120 28.96 -1.03 21.95
C HIS A 120 30.05 -1.39 20.92
N PRO A 121 31.27 -0.83 21.03
CA PRO A 121 32.38 -1.28 20.19
C PRO A 121 32.62 -2.76 20.45
N VAL A 122 32.61 -3.55 19.38
CA VAL A 122 33.01 -4.96 19.41
C VAL A 122 34.50 -4.97 19.74
N GLU A 123 34.90 -5.47 20.91
CA GLU A 123 36.30 -5.75 21.19
C GLU A 123 36.75 -6.86 20.23
N GLU A 124 37.64 -6.53 19.30
CA GLU A 124 38.35 -7.53 18.49
C GLU A 124 39.24 -8.35 19.43
N GLU A 125 38.87 -9.61 19.68
CA GLU A 125 39.78 -10.62 20.22
C GLU A 125 40.96 -10.79 19.24
N LEU A 126 42.07 -10.13 19.53
CA LEU A 126 43.38 -10.48 18.97
C LEU A 126 43.83 -11.79 19.63
N ASP A 127 43.60 -12.91 18.93
CA ASP A 127 44.31 -14.17 19.18
C ASP A 127 45.81 -13.96 18.86
N LEU A 128 46.65 -13.98 19.91
CA LEU A 128 48.09 -14.24 19.88
C LEU A 128 48.38 -15.56 20.60
#